data_AF-A0A7C3IRN6-F1
#
_entry.id   AF-A0A7C3IRN6-F1
#
_cell.length_a   1.000
_cell.length_b   1.000
_cell.length_c   1.000
_cell.angle_alpha   90.00
_cell.angle_beta   90.00
_cell.angle_gamma   90.00
#
_symmetry.space_group_name_H-M   'P 1'
#
loop_
_entity.id
_entity.type
_entity.pdbx_description
1 polymer ?
#
loop_
_entity_poly.entity_id
_entity_poly.type
_entity_poly.pdbx_seq_one_letter_code
_entity_poly.pdbx_strand_id
1 'polypeptide(L)'
;MERGHGLFELDALMPAQFYANFRQGSAAYPERRLMLAVLQDALECYRKYAFAQDQRGRQMFSEAEEWIFSRDQKWWYSFENICDLLGFDPDFLRRQVQEWHTRASADPHAWARNQKLPRRRVRAR
;
A
#
# COMPACT_ATOMS: atom_id res chain seq x y z
N MET A 1 -39.34 0.87 -14.74
CA MET A 1 -38.52 -0.37 -14.73
C MET A 1 -38.00 -0.48 -16.15
N GLU A 2 -36.73 -0.27 -16.46
CA GLU A 2 -35.48 -0.95 -16.09
C GLU A 2 -34.38 -0.19 -16.88
N ARG A 3 -33.08 -0.15 -16.62
CA ARG A 3 -32.12 -0.70 -15.67
C ARG A 3 -30.85 0.15 -15.89
N GLY A 4 -29.99 0.25 -14.87
CA GLY A 4 -28.89 1.21 -14.82
C GLY A 4 -27.89 1.14 -15.97
N HIS A 5 -27.39 2.31 -16.36
CA HIS A 5 -26.14 2.50 -17.09
C HIS A 5 -24.97 2.12 -16.17
N GLY A 6 -24.73 0.81 -16.02
CA GLY A 6 -23.59 0.29 -15.30
C GLY A 6 -22.32 0.39 -16.14
N LEU A 7 -21.44 1.33 -15.78
CA LEU A 7 -20.02 1.17 -15.45
C LEU A 7 -19.11 0.23 -16.30
N PHE A 8 -19.52 -0.25 -17.46
CA PHE A 8 -18.75 -1.17 -18.30
C PHE A 8 -18.20 -0.50 -19.56
N GLU A 9 -17.52 0.64 -19.41
CA GLU A 9 -16.83 1.31 -20.53
C GLU A 9 -15.34 1.58 -20.26
N LEU A 10 -14.76 0.96 -19.23
CA LEU A 10 -13.31 1.06 -18.96
C LEU A 10 -12.52 -0.20 -19.31
N ASP A 11 -13.18 -1.31 -19.67
CA ASP A 11 -12.50 -2.59 -19.89
C ASP A 11 -12.27 -2.94 -21.38
N ALA A 12 -12.83 -2.18 -22.33
CA ALA A 12 -12.82 -2.59 -23.74
C ALA A 12 -11.73 -1.94 -24.62
N LEU A 13 -10.88 -1.05 -24.09
CA LEU A 13 -9.95 -0.25 -24.92
C LEU A 13 -8.50 -0.21 -24.43
N MET A 14 -8.00 -1.25 -23.76
CA MET A 14 -6.57 -1.30 -23.41
C MET A 14 -5.78 -2.19 -24.38
N PRO A 15 -4.93 -1.64 -25.26
CA PRO A 15 -4.14 -2.43 -26.19
C PRO A 15 -3.23 -3.41 -25.44
N ALA A 16 -3.04 -4.63 -25.97
CA ALA A 16 -2.16 -5.65 -25.39
C ALA A 16 -0.71 -5.17 -25.13
N GLN A 17 -0.31 -4.10 -25.83
CA GLN A 17 0.99 -3.43 -25.67
C GLN A 17 1.13 -2.73 -24.30
N PHE A 18 0.01 -2.34 -23.68
CA PHE A 18 -0.02 -1.78 -22.32
C PHE A 18 0.31 -2.83 -21.27
N TYR A 19 -0.20 -4.06 -21.42
CA TYR A 19 0.09 -5.19 -20.53
C TYR A 19 1.55 -5.68 -20.66
N ALA A 20 2.10 -5.72 -21.87
CA ALA A 20 3.49 -6.09 -22.12
C ALA A 20 4.48 -5.07 -21.51
N ASN A 21 4.17 -3.77 -21.60
CA ASN A 21 4.96 -2.71 -20.98
C ASN A 21 4.79 -2.62 -19.46
N PHE A 22 3.68 -3.10 -18.91
CA PHE A 22 3.42 -3.14 -17.48
C PHE A 22 4.54 -3.90 -16.73
N ARG A 23 5.00 -5.04 -17.27
CA ARG A 23 6.06 -5.85 -16.64
C ARG A 23 7.48 -5.26 -16.74
N GLN A 24 7.76 -4.38 -17.70
CA GLN A 24 9.07 -3.70 -17.86
C GLN A 24 9.08 -2.25 -17.33
N GLY A 25 7.91 -1.69 -16.99
CA GLY A 25 7.66 -0.25 -16.99
C GLY A 25 7.45 0.45 -15.65
N SER A 26 7.99 -0.03 -14.53
CA SER A 26 7.91 0.76 -13.28
C SER A 26 8.57 2.14 -13.41
N ALA A 27 9.50 2.34 -14.35
CA ALA A 27 10.03 3.65 -14.73
C ALA A 27 9.23 4.38 -15.82
N ALA A 28 8.40 3.67 -16.59
CA ALA A 28 7.68 4.20 -17.75
C ALA A 28 6.29 4.77 -17.40
N TYR A 29 5.67 4.32 -16.31
CA TYR A 29 4.32 4.77 -15.91
C TYR A 29 4.36 5.52 -14.58
N PRO A 30 4.15 6.86 -14.57
CA PRO A 30 4.17 7.66 -13.35
C PRO A 30 3.14 7.21 -12.31
N GLU A 31 1.99 6.67 -12.75
CA GLU A 31 0.92 6.14 -11.90
C GLU A 31 1.39 4.89 -11.14
N ARG A 32 2.08 3.97 -11.81
CA ARG A 32 2.66 2.79 -11.14
C ARG A 32 3.69 3.16 -10.09
N ARG A 33 4.53 4.18 -10.37
CA ARG A 33 5.47 4.69 -9.36
C ARG A 33 4.75 5.28 -8.17
N LEU A 34 3.66 6.00 -8.40
CA LEU A 34 2.84 6.53 -7.34
C LEU A 34 2.19 5.41 -6.52
N MET A 35 1.62 4.39 -7.16
CA MET A 35 1.07 3.21 -6.49
C MET A 35 2.11 2.50 -5.62
N LEU A 36 3.32 2.28 -6.15
CA LEU A 36 4.42 1.70 -5.39
C LEU A 36 4.84 2.59 -4.21
N ALA A 37 4.88 3.91 -4.42
CA ALA A 37 5.20 4.87 -3.37
C ALA A 37 4.14 4.88 -2.28
N VAL A 38 2.85 4.81 -2.63
CA VAL A 38 1.72 4.71 -1.68
C VAL A 38 1.83 3.42 -0.87
N LEU A 39 2.06 2.28 -1.54
CA LEU A 39 2.25 0.99 -0.86
C LEU A 39 3.44 1.04 0.10
N GLN A 40 4.58 1.56 -0.36
CA GLN A 40 5.78 1.68 0.46
C GLN A 40 5.53 2.60 1.66
N ASP A 41 4.91 3.76 1.46
CA ASP A 41 4.63 4.73 2.52
C ASP A 41 3.70 4.14 3.59
N ALA A 42 2.65 3.41 3.19
CA ALA A 42 1.74 2.74 4.11
C ALA A 42 2.46 1.67 4.95
N LEU A 43 3.27 0.81 4.31
CA LEU A 43 4.06 -0.22 5.01
C LEU A 43 5.11 0.40 5.94
N GLU A 44 5.74 1.49 5.52
CA GLU A 44 6.68 2.25 6.35
C GLU A 44 5.97 2.90 7.54
N CYS A 45 4.80 3.51 7.33
CA CYS A 45 3.99 4.08 8.41
C CYS A 45 3.55 3.02 9.41
N TYR A 46 3.03 1.88 8.93
CA TYR A 46 2.66 0.75 9.78
C TYR A 46 3.84 0.30 10.65
N ARG A 47 5.00 0.07 10.03
CA ARG A 47 6.19 -0.37 10.77
C ARG A 47 6.72 0.69 11.73
N LYS A 48 6.70 1.94 11.30
CA LYS A 48 7.24 3.07 12.06
C LYS A 48 6.46 3.32 13.34
N TYR A 49 5.14 3.31 13.22
CA TYR A 49 4.25 3.73 14.29
C TYR A 49 3.67 2.57 15.11
N ALA A 50 4.03 1.31 14.79
CA ALA A 50 3.57 0.10 15.48
C ALA A 50 3.63 0.14 17.01
N PHE A 51 4.62 0.82 17.60
CA PHE A 51 4.74 0.95 19.06
C PHE A 51 4.89 2.39 19.53
N ALA A 52 4.32 3.34 18.77
CA ALA A 52 4.31 4.74 19.16
C ALA A 52 3.44 4.95 20.41
N GLN A 53 3.95 5.71 21.38
CA GLN A 53 3.25 6.01 22.63
C GLN A 53 2.50 7.35 22.59
N ASP A 54 2.76 8.19 21.60
CA ASP A 54 2.05 9.45 21.40
C ASP A 54 0.75 9.25 20.61
N GLN A 55 -0.22 10.13 20.83
CA GLN A 55 -1.54 10.06 20.20
C GLN A 55 -1.46 10.09 18.67
N ARG A 56 -0.57 10.93 18.13
CA ARG A 56 -0.42 11.11 16.69
C ARG A 56 0.17 9.87 16.03
N GLY A 57 1.16 9.25 16.67
CA GLY A 57 1.74 7.99 16.21
C GLY A 57 0.72 6.86 16.20
N ARG A 58 -0.07 6.69 17.27
CA ARG A 58 -1.16 5.71 17.30
C ARG A 58 -2.17 5.91 16.18
N GLN A 59 -2.55 7.16 15.90
CA GLN A 59 -3.45 7.48 14.80
C GLN A 59 -2.85 7.08 13.44
N MET A 60 -1.60 7.45 13.18
CA MET A 60 -0.88 7.10 11.94
C MET A 60 -0.75 5.58 11.75
N PHE A 61 -0.55 4.85 12.84
CA PHE A 61 -0.56 3.38 12.81
C PHE A 61 -1.94 2.84 12.45
N SER A 62 -3.00 3.30 13.13
CA SER A 62 -4.37 2.86 12.90
C SER A 62 -4.82 3.14 11.46
N GLU A 63 -4.50 4.30 10.91
CA GLU A 63 -4.83 4.66 9.51
C GLU A 63 -4.12 3.74 8.51
N ALA A 64 -2.83 3.46 8.74
CA ALA A 64 -2.08 2.54 7.88
C ALA A 64 -2.57 1.09 8.01
N GLU A 65 -2.87 0.65 9.23
CA GLU A 65 -3.44 -0.67 9.50
C GLU A 65 -4.79 -0.84 8.81
N GLU A 66 -5.72 0.09 9.03
CA GLU A 66 -7.04 0.08 8.42
C GLU A 66 -6.94 0.00 6.89
N TRP A 67 -6.05 0.78 6.27
CA TRP A 67 -5.87 0.75 4.83
C TRP A 67 -5.28 -0.59 4.32
N ILE A 68 -4.26 -1.14 4.98
CA ILE A 68 -3.62 -2.43 4.59
C ILE A 68 -4.61 -3.60 4.75
N PHE A 69 -5.40 -3.62 5.81
CA PHE A 69 -6.33 -4.71 6.10
C PHE A 69 -7.71 -4.52 5.50
N SER A 70 -8.01 -3.34 4.94
CA SER A 70 -9.23 -3.12 4.18
C SER A 70 -9.33 -4.09 3.01
N ARG A 71 -10.52 -4.67 2.84
CA ARG A 71 -10.92 -5.51 1.71
C ARG A 71 -11.67 -4.71 0.64
N ASP A 72 -11.72 -3.38 0.78
CA ASP A 72 -12.39 -2.54 -0.19
C ASP A 72 -11.63 -2.54 -1.52
N GLN A 73 -12.35 -2.71 -2.61
CA GLN A 73 -11.83 -2.68 -3.99
C GLN A 73 -12.45 -1.52 -4.80
N LYS A 74 -13.30 -0.69 -4.17
CA LYS A 74 -14.01 0.40 -4.86
C LYS A 74 -13.09 1.53 -5.32
N TRP A 75 -12.02 1.79 -4.56
CA TRP A 75 -11.08 2.86 -4.87
C TRP A 75 -9.84 2.32 -5.60
N TRP A 76 -9.38 3.02 -6.63
CA TRP A 76 -8.20 2.66 -7.43
C TRP A 76 -6.89 2.57 -6.63
N TYR A 77 -6.76 3.35 -5.55
CA TYR A 77 -5.67 3.24 -4.58
C TYR A 77 -6.05 2.46 -3.31
N SER A 78 -7.06 1.59 -3.40
CA SER A 78 -7.23 0.58 -2.36
C SER A 78 -6.02 -0.34 -2.33
N PHE A 79 -5.73 -0.90 -1.16
CA PHE A 79 -4.63 -1.85 -1.00
C PHE A 79 -4.77 -3.05 -1.96
N GLU A 80 -5.98 -3.61 -2.08
CA GLU A 80 -6.29 -4.73 -2.99
C GLU A 80 -5.91 -4.36 -4.43
N ASN A 81 -6.45 -3.25 -4.96
CA ASN A 81 -6.20 -2.84 -6.34
C ASN A 81 -4.74 -2.50 -6.61
N ILE A 82 -4.03 -1.89 -5.64
CA ILE A 82 -2.60 -1.62 -5.77
C ILE A 82 -1.81 -2.93 -5.82
N CYS A 83 -2.13 -3.90 -4.95
CA CYS A 83 -1.47 -5.19 -4.94
C CYS A 83 -1.67 -5.92 -6.27
N ASP A 84 -2.91 -6.01 -6.74
CA ASP A 84 -3.26 -6.63 -8.01
C ASP A 84 -2.53 -5.98 -9.20
N LEU A 85 -2.54 -4.64 -9.27
CA LEU A 85 -1.88 -3.90 -10.35
C LEU A 85 -0.36 -4.02 -10.30
N LEU A 86 0.25 -4.08 -9.12
CA LEU A 86 1.70 -4.25 -8.97
C LEU A 86 2.14 -5.72 -9.06
N GLY A 87 1.20 -6.68 -9.04
CA GLY A 87 1.45 -8.12 -9.12
C GLY A 87 1.85 -8.75 -7.77
N PHE A 88 1.43 -8.15 -6.66
CA PHE A 88 1.59 -8.71 -5.32
C PHE A 88 0.32 -9.46 -4.89
N ASP A 89 0.50 -10.54 -4.14
CA ASP A 89 -0.61 -11.17 -3.41
C ASP A 89 -0.93 -10.35 -2.14
N PRO A 90 -2.14 -9.75 -2.05
CA PRO A 90 -2.52 -8.91 -0.93
C PRO A 90 -2.61 -9.69 0.40
N ASP A 91 -3.05 -10.95 0.37
CA ASP A 91 -3.13 -11.80 1.57
C ASP A 91 -1.75 -12.24 2.04
N PHE A 92 -0.84 -12.52 1.11
CA PHE A 92 0.56 -12.76 1.45
C PHE A 92 1.17 -11.53 2.13
N LEU A 93 1.02 -10.32 1.56
CA LEU A 93 1.56 -9.10 2.16
C LEU A 93 0.99 -8.83 3.55
N ARG A 94 -0.32 -8.99 3.74
CA ARG A 94 -0.96 -8.86 5.06
C ARG A 94 -0.37 -9.82 6.08
N ARG A 95 -0.19 -11.09 5.72
CA ARG A 95 0.41 -12.09 6.58
C ARG A 95 1.84 -11.71 6.98
N GLN A 96 2.66 -11.28 6.03
CA GLN A 96 4.03 -10.84 6.28
C GLN A 96 4.08 -9.65 7.26
N VAL A 97 3.17 -8.70 7.10
CA VAL A 97 3.05 -7.52 7.98
C VAL A 97 2.61 -7.92 9.38
N GLN A 98 1.62 -8.82 9.52
CA GLN A 98 1.16 -9.34 10.81
C GLN A 98 2.26 -10.13 11.53
N GLU A 99 2.91 -11.06 10.84
CA GLU A 99 4.01 -11.86 11.39
C GLU A 99 5.18 -10.98 11.84
N TRP A 100 5.47 -9.92 11.09
CA TRP A 100 6.42 -8.90 11.52
C TRP A 100 5.97 -8.20 12.80
N HIS A 101 4.71 -7.74 12.86
CA HIS A 101 4.17 -7.03 14.02
C HIS A 101 4.22 -7.90 15.29
N THR A 102 3.80 -9.16 15.21
CA THR A 102 3.88 -10.11 16.32
C THR A 102 5.30 -10.30 16.80
N ARG A 103 6.27 -10.50 15.89
CA ARG A 103 7.69 -10.62 16.28
C ARG A 103 8.24 -9.34 16.91
N ALA A 104 7.89 -8.18 16.38
CA ALA A 104 8.33 -6.90 16.92
C ALA A 104 7.72 -6.60 18.30
N SER A 105 6.51 -7.10 18.58
CA SER A 105 5.86 -6.96 19.89
C SER A 105 6.55 -7.76 20.99
N ALA A 106 7.26 -8.84 20.64
CA ALA A 106 8.03 -9.63 21.60
C ALA A 106 9.30 -8.91 22.10
N ASP A 107 9.86 -7.99 21.32
CA ASP A 107 10.97 -7.11 21.74
C ASP A 107 10.80 -5.66 21.22
N PRO A 108 9.99 -4.85 21.93
CA PRO A 108 9.74 -3.46 21.55
C PRO A 108 11.01 -2.57 21.63
N HIS A 109 11.96 -2.92 22.49
CA HIS A 109 13.15 -2.11 22.75
C HIS A 109 14.24 -2.32 21.69
N ALA A 110 14.34 -3.52 21.11
CA ALA A 110 15.24 -3.77 19.99
C ALA A 110 14.83 -3.01 18.72
N TRP A 111 13.53 -2.90 18.42
CA TRP A 111 13.13 -2.18 17.20
C TRP A 111 13.42 -0.68 17.30
N ALA A 112 13.14 -0.04 18.45
CA ALA A 112 13.29 1.40 18.64
C ALA A 112 14.72 1.89 18.36
N ARG A 113 15.72 1.05 18.65
CA ARG A 113 17.13 1.33 18.35
C ARG A 113 17.47 1.32 16.85
N ASN A 114 16.80 0.47 16.07
CA ASN A 114 17.03 0.30 14.64
C ASN A 114 16.21 1.24 13.74
N GLN A 115 15.26 1.99 14.30
CA GLN A 115 14.31 2.81 13.53
C GLN A 115 14.78 4.24 13.22
N LYS A 116 16.06 4.55 13.37
CA LYS A 116 16.68 5.80 12.87
C LYS A 116 16.73 5.84 11.33
N LEU A 117 15.65 5.45 10.64
CA LEU A 117 15.53 5.58 9.21
C LEU A 117 15.35 7.07 8.90
N PRO A 118 16.24 7.69 8.10
CA PRO A 118 16.10 9.09 7.75
C PRO A 118 14.76 9.27 7.05
N ARG A 119 13.95 10.23 7.51
CA ARG A 119 12.74 10.63 6.79
C ARG A 119 13.16 11.02 5.39
N ARG A 120 12.84 10.19 4.39
CA ARG A 120 13.02 10.57 2.99
C ARG A 120 11.99 11.67 2.74
N ARG A 121 12.41 12.93 2.87
CA ARG A 121 11.58 14.08 2.53
C ARG A 121 11.21 13.91 1.06
N VAL A 122 9.96 13.56 0.79
CA VAL A 122 9.39 13.76 -0.55
C VAL A 122 9.40 15.27 -0.75
N ARG A 123 10.35 15.77 -1.56
CA ARG A 123 10.30 17.15 -2.03
C ARG A 123 9.10 17.24 -2.96
N ALA A 124 8.00 17.80 -2.47
CA ALA A 124 6.99 18.37 -3.35
C ALA A 124 7.68 19.49 -4.14
N ARG A 125 7.63 19.38 -5.48
CA ARG A 125 7.99 20.46 -6.39
C ARG A 125 6.78 21.36 -6.58
#